data_AF-A0A9D7YG46-F1
#
_entry.id   AF-A0A9D7YG46-F1
#
_cell.length_a   1.000
_cell.length_b   1.000
_cell.length_c   1.000
_cell.angle_alpha   90.00
_cell.angle_beta   90.00
_cell.angle_gamma   90.00
#
_symmetry.space_group_name_H-M   'P 1'
#
loop_
_entity.id
_entity.type
_entity.pdbx_description
1 polymer ?
#
loop_
_entity_poly.entity_id
_entity_poly.type
_entity_poly.pdbx_seq_one_letter_code
_entity_poly.pdbx_strand_id
1 'polypeptide(L)'
;MIAELLGALLIGLSLGLLGSGGAILTVPILVYLAGHSEKQAIVESLAIVGLIALSGAVRNGARGQVDVRAVVLFGLPGMVGAFLGAYVARWVPGAAQLALLGVVMLLAAWFMFRARAQEQASDVRAPEPLLAAQGLGVGGLTGLLGVGGGFLIVPALTLLGRLPVKTAIGTSLAVIAMNCAAGFVKSWRVLRDLGGSVDWVTVALFSAVGIAG
;
A
#
# COMPACT_ATOMS: atom_id res chain seq x y z
N MET A 1 9.96 22.90 -2.59
CA MET A 1 8.67 23.60 -2.34
C MET A 1 7.65 23.55 -3.50
N ILE A 2 7.82 24.22 -4.65
CA ILE A 2 6.77 24.22 -5.70
C ILE A 2 6.57 22.82 -6.33
N ALA A 3 7.66 22.10 -6.61
CA ALA A 3 7.61 20.74 -7.14
C ALA A 3 7.00 19.73 -6.15
N GLU A 4 7.32 19.85 -4.86
CA GLU A 4 6.69 19.05 -3.79
C GLU A 4 5.19 19.32 -3.68
N LEU A 5 4.76 20.58 -3.79
CA LEU A 5 3.34 20.94 -3.72
C LEU A 5 2.56 20.40 -4.92
N LEU A 6 3.14 20.46 -6.12
CA LEU A 6 2.57 19.83 -7.32
C LEU A 6 2.52 18.30 -7.19
N GLY A 7 3.57 17.69 -6.64
CA GLY A 7 3.63 16.25 -6.34
C GLY A 7 2.56 15.83 -5.32
N ALA A 8 2.42 16.58 -4.22
CA ALA A 8 1.41 16.36 -3.19
C ALA A 8 0.00 16.51 -3.76
N LEU A 9 -0.24 17.50 -4.63
CA LEU A 9 -1.52 17.69 -5.30
C LEU A 9 -1.83 16.54 -6.26
N LEU A 10 -0.85 16.10 -7.07
CA LEU A 10 -1.02 14.96 -7.99
C LEU A 10 -1.28 13.65 -7.24
N ILE A 11 -0.57 13.41 -6.13
CA ILE A 11 -0.82 12.27 -5.26
C ILE A 11 -2.17 12.38 -4.60
N GLY A 12 -2.53 13.54 -4.04
CA GLY A 12 -3.81 13.76 -3.39
C GLY A 12 -4.98 13.56 -4.34
N LEU A 13 -4.91 14.13 -5.55
CA LEU A 13 -5.92 13.90 -6.59
C LEU A 13 -5.95 12.43 -7.03
N SER A 14 -4.78 11.80 -7.22
CA SER A 14 -4.71 10.39 -7.64
C SER A 14 -5.20 9.44 -6.55
N LEU A 15 -4.92 9.73 -5.27
CA LEU A 15 -5.39 8.96 -4.11
C LEU A 15 -6.88 9.18 -3.86
N GLY A 16 -7.39 10.41 -4.03
CA GLY A 16 -8.82 10.71 -3.94
C GLY A 16 -9.64 10.12 -5.09
N LEU A 17 -9.13 10.18 -6.33
CA LEU A 17 -9.84 9.71 -7.53
C LEU A 17 -9.69 8.20 -7.80
N LEU A 18 -8.49 7.63 -7.60
CA LEU A 18 -8.19 6.22 -7.87
C LEU A 18 -8.26 5.36 -6.59
N GLY A 19 -8.55 5.96 -5.44
CA GLY A 19 -8.49 5.32 -4.14
C GLY A 19 -7.07 4.83 -3.84
N SER A 20 -6.93 3.54 -3.52
CA SER A 20 -5.65 2.93 -3.12
C SER A 20 -4.54 2.91 -4.21
N GLY A 21 -4.86 3.27 -5.46
CA GLY A 21 -3.92 3.27 -6.60
C GLY A 21 -2.89 4.40 -6.59
N GLY A 22 -3.20 5.55 -5.98
CA GLY A 22 -2.25 6.68 -5.88
C GLY A 22 -1.04 6.41 -4.97
N ALA A 23 -1.15 5.42 -4.08
CA ALA A 23 -0.09 5.04 -3.14
C ALA A 23 1.17 4.48 -3.81
N ILE A 24 1.03 4.01 -5.06
CA ILE A 24 2.15 3.52 -5.87
C ILE A 24 3.12 4.65 -6.23
N LEU A 25 2.59 5.84 -6.43
CA LEU A 25 3.37 6.99 -6.88
C LEU A 25 4.08 7.70 -5.72
N THR A 26 3.72 7.40 -4.47
CA THR A 26 4.28 8.06 -3.29
C THR A 26 5.79 7.89 -3.18
N VAL A 27 6.32 6.66 -3.31
CA VAL A 27 7.77 6.43 -3.22
C VAL A 27 8.54 7.12 -4.36
N PRO A 28 8.20 6.95 -5.66
CA PRO A 28 8.88 7.65 -6.73
C PRO A 28 8.83 9.17 -6.60
N ILE A 29 7.70 9.75 -6.16
CA ILE A 29 7.58 11.20 -6.00
C ILE A 29 8.45 11.72 -4.86
N LEU A 30 8.51 11.02 -3.73
CA LEU A 30 9.40 11.40 -2.64
C LEU A 30 10.88 11.34 -3.06
N VAL A 31 11.27 10.33 -3.85
CA VAL A 31 12.65 10.22 -4.34
C VAL A 31 12.96 11.26 -5.42
N TYR A 32 12.17 11.33 -6.48
CA TYR A 32 12.50 12.11 -7.67
C TYR A 32 12.07 13.58 -7.59
N LEU A 33 11.01 13.91 -6.85
CA LEU A 33 10.50 15.28 -6.74
C LEU A 33 10.91 15.94 -5.42
N ALA A 34 10.81 15.22 -4.29
CA ALA A 34 11.23 15.75 -2.99
C ALA A 34 12.73 15.55 -2.70
N GLY A 35 13.43 14.75 -3.50
CA GLY A 35 14.87 14.52 -3.37
C GLY A 35 15.25 13.72 -2.12
N HIS A 36 14.30 13.01 -1.51
CA HIS A 36 14.56 12.19 -0.33
C HIS A 36 15.31 10.91 -0.73
N SER A 37 16.18 10.42 0.16
CA SER A 37 16.84 9.13 -0.05
C SER A 37 15.81 8.00 -0.18
N GLU A 38 16.13 6.93 -0.91
CA GLU A 38 15.17 5.87 -1.22
C GLU A 38 14.64 5.20 0.04
N LYS A 39 15.52 4.96 1.02
CA LYS A 39 15.12 4.35 2.30
C LYS A 39 14.25 5.28 3.13
N GLN A 40 14.52 6.59 3.11
CA GLN A 40 13.70 7.59 3.77
C GLN A 40 12.31 7.69 3.12
N ALA A 41 12.26 7.77 1.79
CA ALA A 41 11.03 7.83 1.02
C ALA A 41 10.11 6.62 1.25
N ILE A 42 10.67 5.42 1.36
CA ILE A 42 9.92 4.19 1.67
C ILE A 42 9.24 4.27 3.04
N VAL A 43 9.97 4.76 4.05
CA VAL A 43 9.46 4.89 5.43
C VAL A 43 8.37 5.96 5.49
N GLU A 44 8.60 7.11 4.87
CA GLU A 44 7.62 8.20 4.78
C GLU A 44 6.36 7.78 4.02
N SER A 45 6.52 7.06 2.91
CA SER A 45 5.40 6.53 2.13
C SER A 45 4.52 5.57 2.94
N LEU A 46 5.12 4.67 3.73
CA LEU A 46 4.36 3.79 4.63
C LEU A 46 3.53 4.59 5.63
N ALA A 47 4.08 5.68 6.18
CA ALA A 47 3.34 6.57 7.08
C ALA A 47 2.20 7.30 6.35
N ILE A 48 2.50 7.94 5.21
CA ILE A 48 1.54 8.72 4.42
C ILE A 48 0.37 7.84 3.99
N VAL A 49 0.67 6.73 3.32
CA VAL A 49 -0.34 5.81 2.80
C VAL A 49 -1.10 5.14 3.95
N GLY A 50 -0.43 4.81 5.04
CA GLY A 50 -1.06 4.24 6.23
C GLY A 50 -2.09 5.17 6.86
N LEU A 51 -1.78 6.46 6.99
CA LEU A 51 -2.69 7.47 7.56
C LEU A 51 -3.90 7.72 6.65
N ILE A 52 -3.67 7.83 5.34
CA ILE A 52 -4.74 8.01 4.35
C ILE A 52 -5.66 6.78 4.32
N ALA A 53 -5.07 5.59 4.30
CA ALA A 53 -5.83 4.34 4.32
C ALA A 53 -6.62 4.16 5.61
N LEU A 54 -6.07 4.56 6.76
CA LEU A 54 -6.77 4.52 8.04
C LEU A 54 -8.01 5.44 8.02
N SER A 55 -7.87 6.68 7.53
CA SER A 55 -9.01 7.60 7.42
C SER A 55 -10.11 7.02 6.51
N GLY A 56 -9.70 6.46 5.36
CA GLY A 56 -10.60 5.80 4.43
C GLY A 56 -11.26 4.55 5.02
N ALA A 57 -10.52 3.74 5.77
CA ALA A 57 -11.01 2.53 6.43
C ALA A 57 -12.07 2.86 7.47
N VAL A 58 -11.87 3.90 8.29
CA VAL A 58 -12.86 4.35 9.28
C VAL A 58 -14.15 4.80 8.58
N ARG A 59 -14.04 5.60 7.51
CA ARG A 59 -15.20 6.08 6.74
C ARG A 59 -15.96 4.95 6.04
N ASN A 60 -15.27 3.95 5.50
CA ASN A 60 -15.91 2.79 4.87
C ASN A 60 -16.46 1.77 5.89
N GLY A 61 -15.79 1.62 7.04
CA GLY A 61 -16.27 0.83 8.17
C GLY A 61 -17.58 1.37 8.73
N ALA A 62 -17.69 2.69 8.88
CA ALA A 62 -18.93 3.35 9.28
C ALA A 62 -20.09 3.13 8.29
N ARG A 63 -19.80 2.78 7.03
CA ARG A 63 -20.79 2.46 5.99
C ARG A 63 -21.10 0.96 5.86
N GLY A 64 -20.53 0.11 6.73
CA GLY A 64 -20.68 -1.34 6.65
C GLY A 64 -20.03 -1.97 5.41
N GLN A 65 -19.05 -1.30 4.80
CA GLN A 65 -18.38 -1.72 3.56
C GLN A 65 -17.05 -2.45 3.82
N VAL A 66 -16.86 -2.98 5.02
CA VAL A 66 -15.65 -3.68 5.43
C VAL A 66 -16.01 -5.11 5.82
N ASP A 67 -15.42 -6.08 5.13
CA ASP A 67 -15.53 -7.49 5.48
C ASP A 67 -14.48 -7.84 6.53
N VAL A 68 -14.90 -7.94 7.79
CA VAL A 68 -13.99 -8.20 8.92
C VAL A 68 -13.28 -9.54 8.79
N ARG A 69 -13.94 -10.56 8.22
CA ARG A 69 -13.32 -11.88 8.03
C ARG A 69 -12.17 -11.79 7.05
N ALA A 70 -12.35 -11.08 5.94
CA ALA A 70 -11.29 -10.82 4.97
C ALA A 70 -10.17 -9.95 5.57
N VAL A 71 -10.50 -8.93 6.38
CA VAL A 71 -9.48 -8.14 7.12
C VAL A 71 -8.63 -9.04 8.01
N VAL A 72 -9.22 -9.99 8.74
CA VAL A 72 -8.47 -10.89 9.62
C VAL A 72 -7.65 -11.91 8.81
N LEU A 73 -8.29 -12.60 7.85
CA LEU A 73 -7.66 -13.66 7.06
C LEU A 73 -6.56 -13.15 6.13
N PHE A 74 -6.68 -11.92 5.62
CA PHE A 74 -5.69 -11.33 4.72
C PHE A 74 -4.77 -10.35 5.45
N GLY A 75 -5.32 -9.52 6.34
CA GLY A 75 -4.59 -8.46 7.03
C GLY A 75 -3.64 -8.97 8.11
N LEU A 76 -3.99 -9.98 8.91
CA LEU A 76 -3.04 -10.49 9.92
C LEU A 76 -1.81 -11.14 9.28
N PRO A 77 -1.95 -12.07 8.30
CA PRO A 77 -0.79 -12.58 7.57
C PRO A 77 -0.05 -11.46 6.83
N GLY A 78 -0.78 -10.47 6.31
CA GLY A 78 -0.21 -9.29 5.67
C GLY A 78 0.64 -8.43 6.60
N MET A 79 0.26 -8.25 7.86
CA MET A 79 1.08 -7.55 8.84
C MET A 79 2.39 -8.29 9.10
N VAL A 80 2.33 -9.62 9.23
CA VAL A 80 3.52 -10.46 9.38
C VAL A 80 4.41 -10.32 8.14
N GLY A 81 3.82 -10.43 6.95
CA GLY A 81 4.49 -10.20 5.68
C GLY A 81 5.18 -8.84 5.64
N ALA A 82 4.44 -7.76 5.93
CA ALA A 82 4.96 -6.40 5.90
C ALA A 82 6.10 -6.17 6.88
N PHE A 83 5.99 -6.72 8.08
CA PHE A 83 7.08 -6.66 9.04
C PHE A 83 8.33 -7.40 8.55
N LEU A 84 8.17 -8.60 7.99
CA LEU A 84 9.27 -9.39 7.43
C LEU A 84 9.88 -8.73 6.19
N GLY A 85 9.05 -8.19 5.29
CA GLY A 85 9.48 -7.46 4.11
C GLY A 85 10.29 -6.21 4.47
N ALA A 86 9.80 -5.43 5.44
CA ALA A 86 10.52 -4.28 6.00
C ALA A 86 11.83 -4.68 6.69
N TYR A 87 11.90 -5.86 7.29
CA TYR A 87 13.14 -6.39 7.83
C TYR A 87 14.13 -6.76 6.72
N VAL A 88 13.67 -7.44 5.67
CA VAL A 88 14.49 -7.84 4.53
C VAL A 88 15.01 -6.63 3.76
N ALA A 89 14.22 -5.55 3.70
CA ALA A 89 14.59 -4.28 3.08
C ALA A 89 15.93 -3.70 3.55
N ARG A 90 16.38 -4.04 4.78
CA ARG A 90 17.67 -3.56 5.29
C ARG A 90 18.85 -3.99 4.43
N TRP A 91 18.78 -5.17 3.82
CA TRP A 91 19.84 -5.76 3.00
C TRP A 91 19.69 -5.45 1.50
N VAL A 92 18.58 -4.84 1.11
CA VAL A 92 18.33 -4.49 -0.29
C VAL A 92 18.78 -3.04 -0.51
N PRO A 93 19.62 -2.78 -1.54
CA PRO A 93 19.96 -1.41 -1.94
C PRO A 93 18.71 -0.63 -2.37
N GLY A 94 18.66 0.67 -2.08
CA GLY A 94 17.51 1.52 -2.42
C GLY A 94 17.14 1.50 -3.91
N ALA A 95 18.15 1.59 -4.79
CA ALA A 95 17.97 1.46 -6.23
C ALA A 95 17.35 0.12 -6.65
N ALA A 96 17.71 -0.97 -5.99
CA ALA A 96 17.13 -2.29 -6.25
C ALA A 96 15.66 -2.37 -5.76
N GLN A 97 15.32 -1.70 -4.65
CA GLN A 97 13.93 -1.58 -4.19
C GLN A 97 13.08 -0.81 -5.20
N LEU A 98 13.59 0.31 -5.74
CA LEU A 98 12.91 1.08 -6.79
C LEU A 98 12.76 0.28 -8.10
N ALA A 99 13.81 -0.43 -8.52
CA ALA A 99 13.74 -1.30 -9.69
C ALA A 99 12.71 -2.42 -9.50
N LEU A 100 12.69 -3.07 -8.33
CA LEU A 100 11.72 -4.09 -7.98
C LEU A 100 10.29 -3.52 -7.96
N LEU A 101 10.11 -2.32 -7.41
CA LEU A 101 8.82 -1.61 -7.48
C LEU A 101 8.37 -1.42 -8.93
N GLY A 102 9.26 -0.95 -9.81
CA GLY A 102 8.96 -0.78 -11.23
C GLY A 102 8.54 -2.09 -11.90
N VAL A 103 9.24 -3.19 -11.63
CA VAL A 103 8.88 -4.53 -12.14
C VAL A 103 7.50 -4.96 -11.63
N VAL A 104 7.22 -4.81 -10.33
CA VAL A 104 5.92 -5.17 -9.75
C VAL A 104 4.80 -4.32 -10.34
N MET A 105 5.03 -3.02 -10.60
CA MET A 105 4.07 -2.15 -11.27
C MET A 105 3.76 -2.60 -12.69
N LEU A 106 4.79 -2.95 -13.48
CA LEU A 106 4.62 -3.44 -14.85
C LEU A 106 3.86 -4.77 -14.87
N LEU A 107 4.18 -5.68 -13.95
CA LEU A 107 3.46 -6.95 -13.80
C LEU A 107 2.00 -6.71 -13.42
N ALA A 108 1.72 -5.86 -12.44
CA ALA A 108 0.35 -5.55 -12.03
C ALA A 108 -0.45 -4.88 -13.15
N ALA A 109 0.15 -3.93 -13.88
CA ALA A 109 -0.47 -3.32 -15.05
C ALA A 109 -0.81 -4.38 -16.11
N TRP A 110 0.13 -5.27 -16.43
CA TRP A 110 -0.08 -6.37 -17.37
C TRP A 110 -1.20 -7.33 -16.93
N PHE A 111 -1.23 -7.73 -15.66
CA PHE A 111 -2.28 -8.57 -15.12
C PHE A 111 -3.65 -7.88 -15.17
N MET A 112 -3.73 -6.58 -14.85
CA MET A 112 -4.97 -5.82 -14.93
C MET A 112 -5.49 -5.68 -16.37
N PHE A 113 -4.58 -5.49 -17.35
CA PHE A 113 -4.97 -5.50 -18.77
C PHE A 113 -5.50 -6.86 -19.24
N ARG A 114 -4.94 -7.98 -18.73
CA ARG A 114 -5.43 -9.33 -19.06
C ARG A 114 -6.69 -9.75 -18.30
N ALA A 115 -6.85 -9.33 -17.04
CA ALA A 115 -7.97 -9.72 -16.19
C ALA A 115 -9.33 -9.19 -16.66
N ARG A 116 -9.34 -8.11 -17.46
CA ARG A 116 -10.57 -7.56 -18.06
C ARG A 116 -11.30 -8.56 -18.99
N ALA A 117 -10.61 -9.61 -19.45
CA ALA A 117 -11.18 -10.63 -20.33
C ALA A 117 -11.92 -11.76 -19.60
N GLN A 118 -11.96 -11.78 -18.26
CA GLN A 118 -12.46 -12.91 -17.49
C GLN A 118 -13.50 -12.49 -16.43
N GLU A 119 -14.58 -11.84 -16.87
CA GLU A 119 -15.82 -11.66 -16.08
C GLU A 119 -16.69 -12.92 -16.12
N GLN A 120 -16.18 -14.06 -15.65
CA GLN A 120 -17.02 -15.24 -15.41
C GLN A 120 -16.82 -15.74 -13.98
N ALA A 121 -17.82 -15.40 -13.16
CA ALA A 121 -17.94 -15.72 -11.76
C ALA A 121 -18.08 -17.24 -11.54
N SER A 122 -16.93 -17.82 -11.25
CA SER A 122 -16.65 -19.14 -10.72
C SER A 122 -17.26 -19.73 -9.44
N ASP A 123 -18.49 -19.47 -8.95
CA ASP A 123 -19.16 -19.78 -7.63
C ASP A 123 -18.38 -20.32 -6.36
N VAL A 124 -17.29 -21.07 -6.51
CA VAL A 124 -16.37 -21.53 -5.46
C VAL A 124 -15.51 -20.41 -4.87
N ARG A 125 -15.74 -20.06 -3.59
CA ARG A 125 -14.84 -19.15 -2.80
C ARG A 125 -13.43 -19.72 -2.75
N ALA A 126 -12.42 -18.86 -2.87
CA ALA A 126 -11.03 -19.29 -2.69
C ALA A 126 -10.83 -19.88 -1.28
N PRO A 127 -10.01 -20.93 -1.13
CA PRO A 127 -9.72 -21.52 0.17
C PRO A 127 -9.01 -20.50 1.07
N GLU A 128 -9.42 -20.42 2.34
CA GLU A 128 -8.84 -19.52 3.35
C GLU A 128 -7.29 -19.51 3.42
N PRO A 129 -6.57 -20.65 3.35
CA PRO A 129 -5.10 -20.62 3.35
C PRO A 129 -4.50 -19.88 2.16
N LEU A 130 -5.18 -19.85 1.01
CA LEU A 130 -4.71 -19.12 -0.16
C LEU A 130 -4.83 -17.60 0.06
N LEU A 131 -5.94 -17.14 0.64
CA LEU A 131 -6.10 -15.73 1.03
C LEU A 131 -5.01 -15.31 2.03
N ALA A 132 -4.73 -16.16 3.03
CA ALA A 132 -3.69 -15.87 4.02
C ALA A 132 -2.29 -15.81 3.40
N ALA A 133 -1.95 -16.76 2.52
CA ALA A 133 -0.66 -16.77 1.81
C ALA A 133 -0.48 -15.51 0.93
N GLN A 134 -1.55 -15.05 0.29
CA GLN A 134 -1.53 -13.81 -0.48
C GLN A 134 -1.43 -12.58 0.39
N GLY A 135 -2.15 -12.56 1.52
CA GLY A 135 -2.00 -11.53 2.54
C GLY A 135 -0.53 -11.37 2.90
N LEU A 136 0.12 -12.47 3.25
CA LEU A 136 1.54 -12.51 3.59
C LEU A 136 2.45 -12.05 2.44
N GLY A 137 2.22 -12.51 1.22
CA GLY A 137 3.02 -12.11 0.05
C GLY A 137 2.87 -10.62 -0.28
N VAL A 138 1.63 -10.13 -0.35
CA VAL A 138 1.34 -8.72 -0.64
C VAL A 138 1.82 -7.82 0.49
N GLY A 139 1.61 -8.22 1.74
CA GLY A 139 2.20 -7.55 2.90
C GLY A 139 3.71 -7.47 2.80
N GLY A 140 4.38 -8.59 2.47
CA GLY A 140 5.82 -8.64 2.22
C GLY A 140 6.29 -7.61 1.21
N LEU A 141 5.61 -7.52 0.07
CA LEU A 141 5.89 -6.50 -0.95
C LEU A 141 5.62 -5.09 -0.43
N THR A 142 4.53 -4.86 0.31
CA THR A 142 4.23 -3.56 0.93
C THR A 142 5.35 -3.11 1.87
N GLY A 143 5.81 -3.98 2.76
CA GLY A 143 6.88 -3.67 3.71
C GLY A 143 8.24 -3.49 3.04
N LEU A 144 8.53 -4.29 2.00
CA LEU A 144 9.79 -4.23 1.26
C LEU A 144 9.89 -2.99 0.36
N LEU A 145 8.78 -2.60 -0.29
CA LEU A 145 8.76 -1.56 -1.32
C LEU A 145 8.24 -0.21 -0.80
N GLY A 146 7.60 -0.18 0.38
CA GLY A 146 7.00 1.03 0.93
C GLY A 146 5.73 1.51 0.23
N VAL A 147 5.18 0.70 -0.66
CA VAL A 147 3.98 1.02 -1.42
C VAL A 147 2.83 0.26 -0.78
N GLY A 148 1.82 0.97 -0.28
CA GLY A 148 0.73 0.43 0.55
C GLY A 148 -0.09 -0.72 -0.06
N GLY A 149 0.25 -1.24 -1.24
CA GLY A 149 -0.25 -2.53 -1.74
C GLY A 149 -1.67 -2.49 -2.29
N GLY A 150 -2.35 -1.34 -2.26
CA GLY A 150 -3.75 -1.23 -2.67
C GLY A 150 -4.08 -1.78 -4.05
N PHE A 151 -3.21 -1.51 -5.02
CA PHE A 151 -3.30 -2.04 -6.39
C PHE A 151 -3.15 -3.56 -6.50
N LEU A 152 -2.61 -4.22 -5.48
CA LEU A 152 -2.52 -5.69 -5.36
C LEU A 152 -3.65 -6.24 -4.48
N ILE A 153 -3.98 -5.55 -3.39
CA ILE A 153 -4.96 -5.98 -2.40
C ILE A 153 -6.38 -5.93 -2.98
N VAL A 154 -6.75 -4.86 -3.68
CA VAL A 154 -8.10 -4.74 -4.25
C VAL A 154 -8.36 -5.85 -5.26
N PRO A 155 -7.51 -6.11 -6.28
CA PRO A 155 -7.70 -7.24 -7.19
C PRO A 155 -7.67 -8.60 -6.50
N ALA A 156 -6.81 -8.79 -5.49
CA ALA A 156 -6.80 -10.05 -4.75
C ALA A 156 -8.14 -10.30 -4.03
N LEU A 157 -8.70 -9.28 -3.38
CA LEU A 157 -9.98 -9.36 -2.69
C LEU A 157 -11.18 -9.48 -3.66
N THR A 158 -11.14 -8.86 -4.83
CA THR A 158 -12.23 -8.96 -5.82
C THR A 158 -12.17 -10.23 -6.65
N LEU A 159 -11.00 -10.69 -7.09
CA LEU A 159 -10.86 -11.85 -7.96
C LEU A 159 -10.95 -13.17 -7.18
N LEU A 160 -10.34 -13.22 -5.98
CA LEU A 160 -10.20 -14.46 -5.22
C LEU A 160 -11.08 -14.47 -3.97
N GLY A 161 -11.10 -13.35 -3.25
CA GLY A 161 -12.07 -13.13 -2.16
C GLY A 161 -13.51 -12.96 -2.66
N ARG A 162 -13.68 -12.66 -3.96
CA ARG A 162 -14.98 -12.38 -4.62
C ARG A 162 -15.86 -11.40 -3.85
N LEU A 163 -15.22 -10.47 -3.15
CA LEU A 163 -15.92 -9.39 -2.49
C LEU A 163 -16.48 -8.43 -3.55
N PRO A 164 -17.70 -7.90 -3.37
CA PRO A 164 -18.20 -6.80 -4.20
C PRO A 164 -17.17 -5.68 -4.23
N VAL A 165 -16.94 -5.06 -5.39
CA VAL A 165 -15.88 -4.04 -5.57
C VAL A 165 -15.92 -2.96 -4.48
N LYS A 166 -17.12 -2.51 -4.08
CA LYS A 166 -17.29 -1.53 -2.98
C LYS A 166 -16.76 -2.06 -1.64
N THR A 167 -17.10 -3.30 -1.29
CA THR A 167 -16.63 -3.96 -0.07
C THR A 167 -15.14 -4.28 -0.13
N ALA A 168 -14.63 -4.67 -1.31
CA ALA A 168 -13.21 -4.93 -1.51
C ALA A 168 -12.37 -3.66 -1.33
N ILE A 169 -12.83 -2.51 -1.83
CA ILE A 169 -12.17 -1.21 -1.60
C ILE A 169 -12.13 -0.89 -0.10
N GLY A 170 -13.28 -0.93 0.60
CA GLY A 170 -13.32 -0.66 2.04
C GLY A 170 -12.45 -1.61 2.87
N THR A 171 -12.51 -2.91 2.58
CA THR A 171 -11.70 -3.96 3.21
C THR A 171 -10.21 -3.76 2.92
N SER A 172 -9.85 -3.39 1.69
CA SER A 172 -8.46 -3.12 1.33
C SER A 172 -7.89 -1.96 2.13
N LEU A 173 -8.63 -0.87 2.35
CA LEU A 173 -8.15 0.29 3.12
C LEU A 173 -7.79 -0.11 4.55
N ALA A 174 -8.60 -0.97 5.18
CA ALA A 174 -8.29 -1.51 6.52
C ALA A 174 -7.02 -2.36 6.51
N VAL A 175 -6.87 -3.26 5.54
CA VAL A 175 -5.66 -4.10 5.37
C VAL A 175 -4.42 -3.25 5.09
N ILE A 176 -4.53 -2.24 4.23
CA ILE A 176 -3.44 -1.32 3.90
C ILE A 176 -2.98 -0.60 5.17
N ALA A 177 -3.91 -0.05 5.96
CA ALA A 177 -3.59 0.62 7.21
C ALA A 177 -2.84 -0.32 8.18
N MET A 178 -3.28 -1.57 8.31
CA MET A 178 -2.62 -2.58 9.14
C MET A 178 -1.20 -2.91 8.64
N ASN A 179 -1.05 -3.20 7.35
CA ASN A 179 0.23 -3.55 6.75
C ASN A 179 1.22 -2.38 6.78
N CYS A 180 0.75 -1.17 6.48
CA CYS A 180 1.56 0.04 6.57
C CYS A 180 2.01 0.30 8.00
N ALA A 181 1.15 0.13 9.00
CA ALA A 181 1.54 0.28 10.40
C ALA A 181 2.64 -0.73 10.79
N ALA A 182 2.46 -2.01 10.45
CA ALA A 182 3.45 -3.05 10.74
C ALA A 182 4.78 -2.81 10.02
N GLY A 183 4.74 -2.49 8.73
CA GLY A 183 5.91 -2.17 7.92
C GLY A 183 6.63 -0.91 8.43
N PHE A 184 5.88 0.16 8.71
CA PHE A 184 6.44 1.43 9.20
C PHE A 184 7.19 1.26 10.52
N VAL A 185 6.61 0.55 11.49
CA VAL A 185 7.27 0.28 12.79
C VAL A 185 8.63 -0.36 12.59
N LYS A 186 8.75 -1.30 11.65
CA LYS A 186 10.02 -1.98 11.39
C LYS A 186 10.97 -1.13 10.56
N SER A 187 10.51 -0.54 9.47
CA SER A 187 11.33 0.28 8.56
C SER A 187 11.83 1.55 9.25
N TRP A 188 11.05 2.16 10.13
CA TRP A 188 11.48 3.32 10.91
C TRP A 188 12.66 2.95 11.85
N ARG A 189 12.58 1.81 12.55
CA ARG A 189 13.72 1.35 13.37
C ARG A 189 14.97 1.16 12.53
N VAL A 190 14.85 0.47 11.38
CA VAL A 190 15.96 0.25 10.45
C VAL A 190 16.53 1.58 9.93
N LEU A 191 15.68 2.56 9.61
CA LEU A 191 16.13 3.88 9.14
C LEU A 191 16.91 4.63 10.23
N ARG A 192 16.43 4.58 11.48
CA ARG A 192 17.15 5.20 12.62
C ARG A 192 18.51 4.55 12.84
N ASP A 193 18.61 3.23 12.71
CA ASP A 193 19.87 2.50 12.84
C ASP A 193 20.89 2.91 11.76
N LEU A 194 20.42 3.34 10.59
CA LEU A 194 21.24 3.85 9.48
C LEU A 194 21.54 5.36 9.60
N GLY A 195 21.11 6.02 10.68
CA GLY A 195 21.30 7.46 10.90
C GLY A 195 20.35 8.36 10.11
N GLY A 196 19.32 7.80 9.47
CA GLY A 196 18.31 8.55 8.73
C GLY A 196 17.20 9.11 9.64
N SER A 197 16.56 10.20 9.19
CA SER A 197 15.40 10.79 9.83
C SER A 197 14.19 10.78 8.90
N VAL A 198 13.00 10.84 9.51
CA VAL A 198 11.73 11.00 8.80
C VAL A 198 11.41 12.50 8.77
N ASP A 199 11.12 13.04 7.59
CA ASP A 199 10.59 14.39 7.49
C ASP A 199 9.09 14.42 7.77
N TRP A 200 8.75 14.76 9.01
CA TRP A 200 7.37 14.83 9.48
C TRP A 200 6.56 15.93 8.80
N VAL A 201 7.20 16.97 8.27
CA VAL A 201 6.48 18.04 7.55
C VAL A 201 5.95 17.51 6.23
N THR A 202 6.80 16.81 5.48
CA THR A 202 6.40 16.15 4.23
C THR A 202 5.33 15.08 4.48
N VAL A 203 5.50 14.24 5.51
CA VAL A 203 4.49 13.23 5.87
C VAL A 203 3.14 13.88 6.21
N ALA A 204 3.13 14.93 7.03
CA ALA A 204 1.90 15.62 7.42
C ALA A 204 1.22 16.29 6.24
N LEU A 205 1.98 16.98 5.38
CA LEU A 205 1.47 17.68 4.20
C LEU A 205 0.80 16.69 3.23
N PHE A 206 1.52 15.64 2.83
CA PHE A 206 1.00 14.65 1.87
C PHE A 206 -0.19 13.88 2.44
N SER A 207 -0.16 13.55 3.74
CA SER A 207 -1.28 12.89 4.41
C SER A 207 -2.51 13.79 4.48
N ALA A 208 -2.36 15.06 4.83
CA ALA A 208 -3.47 16.01 4.92
C ALA A 208 -4.14 16.23 3.56
N VAL A 209 -3.34 16.45 2.51
CA VAL A 209 -3.85 16.60 1.14
C VAL A 209 -4.53 15.31 0.67
N GLY A 210 -3.94 14.15 0.95
CA GLY A 210 -4.51 12.86 0.56
C GLY A 210 -5.75 12.44 1.35
N ILE A 211 -5.95 12.92 2.58
CA ILE A 211 -7.19 12.70 3.35
C ILE A 211 -8.31 13.63 2.86
N ALA A 212 -7.95 14.83 2.38
CA ALA A 212 -8.91 15.83 1.90
C ALA A 212 -9.44 15.54 0.49
N GLY A 213 -8.64 14.89 -0.36
CA GLY A 213 -9.03 14.46 -1.72
C GLY A 213 -9.92 13.22 -1.72
#